data_AF-A0A950U285-F1
#
_entry.id   AF-A0A950U285-F1
#
_cell.length_a   1.000
_cell.length_b   1.000
_cell.length_c   1.000
_cell.angle_alpha   90.00
_cell.angle_beta   90.00
_cell.angle_gamma   90.00
#
_symmetry.space_group_name_H-M   'P 1'
#
loop_
_entity.id
_entity.type
_entity.pdbx_description
1 polymer ?
#
loop_
_entity_poly.entity_id
_entity_poly.type
_entity_poly.pdbx_seq_one_letter_code
_entity_poly.pdbx_strand_id
1 'polypeptide(L)'
;MKELSTDRVLVVIPVYGHHDLTHALVGDLNREEHLADVVVVDNGGDYPAFDGETVLRPGSNLGWAGGTNYGTVEERRPEHVGFVWLNNDTRLSRDFIAGLIRC
;
A
#
# COMPACT_ATOMS: atom_id res chain seq x y z
N MET A 1 -1.20 -2.91 -31.77
CA MET A 1 -1.60 -2.26 -30.50
C MET A 1 -1.35 -3.25 -29.39
N LYS A 2 -0.44 -2.97 -28.44
CA LYS A 2 -0.40 -3.72 -27.18
C LYS A 2 -1.57 -3.23 -26.34
N GLU A 3 -2.42 -4.14 -25.89
CA GLU A 3 -3.40 -3.86 -24.85
C GLU A 3 -2.65 -3.23 -23.66
N LEU A 4 -3.12 -2.08 -23.18
CA LEU A 4 -2.63 -1.53 -21.91
C LEU A 4 -3.12 -2.51 -20.85
N SER A 5 -2.20 -3.32 -20.33
CA SER A 5 -2.47 -4.19 -19.19
C SER A 5 -2.96 -3.30 -18.04
N THR A 6 -4.10 -3.67 -17.47
CA THR A 6 -4.67 -3.04 -16.27
C THR A 6 -4.11 -3.66 -15.00
N ASP A 7 -3.01 -4.41 -15.11
CA ASP A 7 -2.43 -5.15 -13.99
C ASP A 7 -1.88 -4.17 -12.96
N ARG A 8 -2.39 -4.29 -11.75
CA ARG A 8 -1.98 -3.48 -10.60
C ARG A 8 -1.53 -4.40 -9.48
N VAL A 9 -0.71 -3.88 -8.58
CA VAL A 9 -0.46 -4.54 -7.29
C VAL A 9 -1.21 -3.81 -6.20
N LEU A 10 -1.69 -4.55 -5.20
CA LEU A 10 -2.19 -3.95 -3.97
C LEU A 10 -1.06 -3.88 -2.96
N VAL A 11 -0.74 -2.67 -2.52
CA VAL A 11 0.26 -2.39 -1.48
C VAL A 11 -0.45 -2.18 -0.16
N VAL A 12 -0.11 -2.98 0.85
CA VAL A 12 -0.71 -2.87 2.20
C VAL A 12 0.36 -2.47 3.20
N ILE A 13 0.10 -1.39 3.93
CA ILE A 13 1.02 -0.76 4.89
C ILE A 13 0.32 -0.66 6.25
N PRO A 14 0.56 -1.58 7.19
CA PRO A 14 0.14 -1.41 8.57
C PRO A 14 0.92 -0.28 9.25
N VAL A 15 0.23 0.64 9.92
CA VAL A 15 0.81 1.85 10.53
C VAL A 15 0.44 1.93 12.01
N TYR A 16 1.44 2.23 12.85
CA TYR A 16 1.27 2.56 14.25
C TYR A 16 2.27 3.67 14.62
N GLY A 17 1.84 4.93 14.52
CA GLY A 17 2.72 6.10 14.64
C GLY A 17 3.65 6.31 13.43
N HIS A 18 4.69 7.13 13.61
CA HIS A 18 5.70 7.45 12.58
C HIS A 18 5.09 7.88 11.23
N HIS A 19 4.08 8.76 11.29
CA HIS A 19 3.29 9.14 10.12
C HIS A 19 4.12 9.84 9.04
N ASP A 20 5.19 10.54 9.43
CA ASP A 20 6.16 11.16 8.52
C ASP A 20 6.88 10.13 7.64
N LEU A 21 7.22 8.97 8.19
CA LEU A 21 7.79 7.87 7.42
C LEU A 21 6.75 7.24 6.49
N THR A 22 5.52 7.05 6.98
CA THR A 22 4.40 6.57 6.16
C THR A 22 4.17 7.50 4.97
N HIS A 23 4.11 8.82 5.18
CA HIS A 23 3.92 9.80 4.11
C HIS A 23 5.07 9.77 3.10
N ALA A 24 6.31 9.56 3.57
CA ALA A 24 7.46 9.42 2.70
C ALA A 24 7.39 8.16 1.81
N LEU A 25 6.90 7.04 2.36
CA LEU A 25 6.65 5.81 1.60
C LEU A 25 5.49 5.96 0.62
N VAL A 26 4.37 6.57 1.04
CA VAL A 26 3.24 6.88 0.15
C VAL A 26 3.70 7.76 -1.01
N GLY A 27 4.52 8.79 -0.73
CA GLY A 27 5.11 9.63 -1.77
C GLY A 27 6.05 8.88 -2.73
N ASP A 28 6.72 7.82 -2.27
CA ASP A 28 7.50 6.95 -3.16
C ASP A 28 6.60 6.12 -4.08
N LEU A 29 5.49 5.60 -3.56
CA LEU A 29 4.50 4.80 -4.28
C LEU A 29 3.70 5.63 -5.30
N ASN A 30 3.37 6.88 -4.99
CA ASN A 30 2.60 7.76 -5.88
C ASN A 30 3.34 8.08 -7.19
N ARG A 31 4.66 7.87 -7.25
CA ARG A 31 5.40 7.94 -8.53
C ARG A 31 4.95 6.87 -9.54
N GLU A 32 4.35 5.80 -9.05
CA GLU A 32 3.88 4.64 -9.82
C GLU A 32 2.39 4.35 -9.53
N GLU A 33 1.59 5.38 -9.23
CA GLU A 33 0.15 5.26 -8.87
C GLU A 33 -0.71 4.53 -9.93
N HIS A 34 -0.25 4.51 -11.19
CA HIS A 34 -0.91 3.80 -12.29
C HIS A 34 -0.69 2.28 -12.22
N LEU A 35 0.22 1.79 -11.37
CA LEU A 35 0.57 0.38 -11.18
C LEU A 35 0.24 -0.16 -9.78
N ALA A 36 -0.08 0.70 -8.82
CA ALA A 36 -0.29 0.30 -7.44
C ALA A 36 -1.51 0.98 -6.81
N ASP A 37 -2.34 0.19 -6.15
CA ASP A 37 -3.33 0.68 -5.18
C ASP A 37 -2.74 0.59 -3.78
N VAL A 38 -2.82 1.68 -3.02
CA VAL A 38 -2.16 1.81 -1.72
C VAL A 38 -3.20 1.82 -0.61
N VAL A 39 -3.02 0.92 0.36
CA VAL A 39 -3.87 0.79 1.54
C VAL A 39 -3.04 0.93 2.80
N VAL A 40 -3.39 1.92 3.61
CA VAL A 40 -2.86 2.08 4.96
C VAL A 40 -3.83 1.47 5.96
N VAL A 41 -3.34 0.55 6.78
CA VAL A 41 -4.09 0.01 7.91
C VAL A 41 -3.65 0.73 9.18
N ASP A 42 -4.48 1.66 9.64
CA ASP A 42 -4.22 2.52 10.78
C ASP A 42 -4.50 1.79 12.10
N ASN A 43 -3.50 1.03 12.57
CA ASN A 43 -3.55 0.33 13.85
C ASN A 43 -3.51 1.29 15.06
N GLY A 44 -3.04 2.53 14.87
CA GLY A 44 -2.97 3.56 15.90
C GLY A 44 -4.30 4.31 16.09
N GLY A 45 -5.12 4.37 15.05
CA GLY A 45 -6.37 5.13 15.01
C GLY A 45 -6.16 6.64 14.85
N ASP A 46 -4.92 7.07 14.61
CA ASP A 46 -4.50 8.47 14.58
C ASP A 46 -3.79 8.87 13.29
N TYR A 47 -3.67 7.96 12.31
CA TYR A 47 -2.99 8.25 11.05
C TYR A 47 -3.73 9.34 10.25
N PRO A 48 -3.07 10.47 9.93
CA PRO A 48 -3.60 11.47 9.01
C PRO A 48 -3.34 11.02 7.58
N ALA A 49 -4.43 10.85 6.80
CA ALA A 49 -4.31 10.57 5.37
C ALA A 49 -3.52 11.69 4.67
N PHE A 50 -2.66 11.31 3.73
CA PHE A 50 -1.70 12.20 3.08
C PHE A 50 -2.10 12.53 1.65
N ASP A 51 -2.44 11.52 0.86
CA ASP A 51 -2.67 11.66 -0.58
C ASP A 51 -3.74 10.64 -1.05
N GLY A 52 -3.48 9.91 -2.15
CA GLY A 52 -4.41 8.98 -2.76
C GLY A 52 -4.58 7.63 -2.07
N GLU A 53 -4.03 7.40 -0.87
CA GLU A 53 -4.18 6.11 -0.19
C GLU A 53 -5.58 5.89 0.41
N THR A 54 -6.04 4.63 0.38
CA THR A 54 -7.18 4.21 1.18
C THR A 54 -6.73 3.97 2.62
N VAL A 55 -7.42 4.55 3.61
CA VAL A 55 -7.13 4.35 5.03
C VAL A 55 -8.20 3.50 5.69
N LEU A 56 -7.81 2.29 6.12
CA LEU A 56 -8.67 1.40 6.89
C LEU A 56 -8.38 1.55 8.39
N ARG A 57 -9.44 1.70 9.19
CA ARG A 57 -9.36 1.87 10.65
C ARG A 57 -10.01 0.69 11.37
N PRO A 58 -9.24 -0.32 11.78
CA PRO A 58 -9.78 -1.52 12.45
C PRO A 58 -10.28 -1.24 13.88
N GLY A 59 -10.03 -0.07 14.46
CA GLY A 59 -10.47 0.32 15.81
C GLY A 59 -9.66 -0.33 16.96
N SER A 60 -8.68 -1.16 16.64
CA SER A 60 -7.71 -1.72 17.57
C SER A 60 -6.41 -2.07 16.84
N ASN A 61 -5.30 -2.23 17.56
CA ASN A 61 -4.03 -2.62 16.96
C ASN A 61 -4.05 -4.11 16.59
N LEU A 62 -4.10 -4.42 15.30
CA LEU A 62 -4.08 -5.79 14.77
C LEU A 62 -2.66 -6.38 14.67
N GLY A 63 -1.63 -5.59 14.99
CA GLY A 63 -0.24 -5.94 14.72
C GLY A 63 0.06 -6.02 13.22
N TRP A 64 1.27 -6.45 12.88
CA TRP A 64 1.72 -6.49 11.49
C TRP A 64 0.96 -7.52 10.65
N ALA A 65 0.95 -8.79 11.08
CA ALA A 65 0.32 -9.88 10.34
C ALA A 65 -1.21 -9.71 10.24
N GLY A 66 -1.85 -9.23 11.31
CA GLY A 66 -3.29 -8.95 11.30
C GLY A 66 -3.61 -7.77 10.39
N GLY A 67 -2.81 -6.71 10.41
CA GLY A 67 -2.98 -5.54 9.57
C GLY A 67 -2.81 -5.85 8.08
N THR A 68 -1.75 -6.58 7.69
CA THR A 68 -1.53 -6.95 6.29
C THR A 68 -2.64 -7.85 5.76
N ASN A 69 -3.08 -8.83 6.55
CA ASN A 69 -4.20 -9.70 6.19
C ASN A 69 -5.51 -8.91 6.05
N TYR A 70 -5.83 -8.06 7.02
CA TYR A 70 -7.04 -7.23 7.01
C TYR A 70 -7.08 -6.34 5.76
N GLY A 71 -6.03 -5.56 5.51
CA GLY A 71 -5.98 -4.69 4.33
C GLY A 71 -6.04 -5.45 3.00
N THR A 72 -5.42 -6.63 2.94
CA THR A 72 -5.48 -7.47 1.72
C THR A 72 -6.89 -8.00 1.47
N VAL A 73 -7.60 -8.44 2.51
CA VAL A 73 -8.95 -9.01 2.36
C VAL A 73 -9.96 -7.93 1.95
N GLU A 74 -9.89 -6.75 2.56
CA GLU A 74 -10.85 -5.67 2.31
C GLU A 74 -10.69 -5.04 0.92
N GLU A 75 -9.44 -4.88 0.44
CA GLU A 75 -9.16 -4.06 -0.74
C GLU A 75 -8.66 -4.84 -1.96
N ARG A 76 -8.58 -6.18 -1.91
CA ARG A 76 -8.28 -6.97 -3.11
C ARG A 76 -9.37 -6.80 -4.18
N ARG A 77 -8.95 -6.78 -5.45
CA ARG A 77 -9.80 -6.58 -6.63
C ARG A 77 -9.32 -7.53 -7.74
N PRO A 78 -10.17 -7.86 -8.74
CA PRO A 78 -9.79 -8.78 -9.81
C PRO A 78 -8.57 -8.36 -10.64
N GLU A 79 -8.31 -7.06 -10.75
CA GLU A 79 -7.17 -6.46 -11.46
C GLU A 79 -5.84 -6.54 -10.69
N HIS A 80 -5.88 -6.92 -9.40
CA HIS A 80 -4.67 -7.09 -8.61
C HIS A 80 -3.96 -8.40 -8.99
N VAL A 81 -2.79 -8.28 -9.64
CA VAL A 81 -1.96 -9.43 -10.03
C VAL A 81 -1.05 -9.91 -8.90
N GLY A 82 -0.93 -9.14 -7.83
CA GLY A 82 -0.12 -9.47 -6.67
C GLY A 82 -0.35 -8.54 -5.48
N PHE A 83 0.19 -8.95 -4.33
CA PHE A 83 0.14 -8.20 -3.09
C PHE A 83 1.57 -7.88 -2.63
N VAL A 84 1.79 -6.63 -2.22
CA VAL A 84 3.06 -6.19 -1.63
C VAL A 84 2.78 -5.69 -0.22
N TRP A 85 3.38 -6.33 0.77
CA TRP A 85 3.26 -5.91 2.16
C TRP A 85 4.54 -5.20 2.57
N LEU A 86 4.40 -3.96 3.07
CA LEU A 86 5.53 -3.12 3.44
C LEU A 86 5.40 -2.66 4.89
N ASN A 87 6.55 -2.46 5.54
CA ASN A 87 6.62 -1.67 6.76
C ASN A 87 6.59 -0.19 6.40
N ASN A 88 6.02 0.65 7.26
CA ASN A 88 5.85 2.08 7.00
C ASN A 88 7.16 2.90 7.03
N ASP A 89 8.27 2.30 7.47
CA ASP A 89 9.62 2.86 7.48
C ASP A 89 10.46 2.45 6.25
N THR A 90 9.83 1.85 5.24
CA THR A 90 10.49 1.46 3.98
C THR A 90 10.66 2.65 3.04
N ARG A 91 11.77 2.70 2.30
CA ARG A 91 11.96 3.60 1.16
C ARG A 91 12.14 2.81 -0.13
N LEU A 92 11.54 3.30 -1.21
CA LEU A 92 11.54 2.60 -2.50
C LEU A 92 12.36 3.36 -3.54
N SER A 93 13.14 2.62 -4.33
CA SER A 93 13.78 3.16 -5.52
C SER A 93 12.71 3.55 -6.56
N ARG A 94 13.12 4.29 -7.60
CA ARG A 94 12.27 4.47 -8.77
C ARG A 94 12.03 3.12 -9.45
N ASP A 95 10.86 2.98 -10.07
CA ASP A 95 10.44 1.81 -10.84
C ASP A 95 10.40 0.50 -10.02
N PHE A 96 10.23 0.60 -8.70
CA PHE A 96 10.18 -0.56 -7.82
C PHE A 96 8.99 -1.47 -8.15
N ILE A 97 7.80 -0.89 -8.30
CA ILE A 97 6.59 -1.65 -8.61
C ILE A 97 6.64 -2.18 -10.05
N ALA A 98 7.02 -1.33 -11.00
CA ALA A 98 7.21 -1.74 -12.39
C ALA A 98 8.21 -2.90 -12.52
N GLY A 99 9.26 -2.90 -11.70
CA GLY A 99 10.23 -4.00 -11.62
C GLY A 99 9.63 -5.31 -11.14
N LEU A 100 8.69 -5.28 -10.19
CA LEU A 100 8.01 -6.48 -9.69
C LEU A 100 7.04 -7.09 -10.70
N ILE A 101 6.31 -6.26 -11.45
CA ILE A 101 5.27 -6.74 -12.39
C ILE A 101 5.88 -7.31 -13.68
N ARG A 102 7.05 -6.84 -14.09
CA ARG A 102 7.66 -7.18 -15.40
C ARG A 102 8.63 -8.36 -15.39
N CYS A 103 8.70 -9.12 -14.30
CA CYS A 103 9.54 -10.31 -14.18
C CYS A 103 8.98 -11.53 -14.93
#